data_AF-A0A0D2DR43-F1
#
_entry.id   AF-A0A0D2DR43-F1
#
_cell.length_a   1.000
_cell.length_b   1.000
_cell.length_c   1.000
_cell.angle_alpha   90.00
_cell.angle_beta   90.00
_cell.angle_gamma   90.00
#
_symmetry.space_group_name_H-M   'P 1'
#
loop_
_entity.id
_entity.type
_entity.pdbx_description
1 polymer ?
#
loop_
_entity_poly.entity_id
_entity_poly.type
_entity_poly.pdbx_seq_one_letter_code
_entity_poly.pdbx_strand_id
1 'polypeptide(L)'
;MNMKSGMLTGQLLRSFRPAQPAPSRACLNRIHSLSRSRPLVRNTPSLNARVQTRNARNYARPPNRFEQAVIDARVKHPVLFPFLLFGSTASVVLLIIMAYDQWRREKKGTSVYPPAVEDQLRLALHYTHISPDPDTASQYFMQAIKKAEEVGMDPYSKDTVGIRVRFSQMLEEFGHVKAAIEILDGISSDLEQKLAELDQAQSVKSDAPSALDPETADFRANLIKGIVKLKIKVSSMYESDYLQNPTMAKQVLSDAVGLVVKETKNPQVNTFTEENGAGLTTGEIAAMLSQMGDLYATSGEEENAIQLYMLTLQPLRASCNGTRSCKEVQVLSNIASAMDMALKKPTAKINGKPATKDTLAAGRRAALRWADQAIATADVVKSEERDEICTAALISAQMTRADLLLDNGDKAKAREAFQSLLPMLRERSLLPLVETAEQGLKRASS
;
A
#
# COMPACT_ATOMS: atom_id res chain seq x y z
N MET A 1 31.22 10.28 38.29
CA MET A 1 30.78 11.46 37.52
C MET A 1 30.87 11.14 36.04
N ASN A 2 29.73 11.26 35.34
CA ASN A 2 29.52 11.45 33.91
C ASN A 2 29.94 10.37 32.90
N MET A 3 28.96 9.57 32.44
CA MET A 3 28.69 9.32 31.01
C MET A 3 27.46 8.40 30.87
N LYS A 4 26.27 9.00 30.79
CA LYS A 4 25.02 8.37 30.30
C LYS A 4 24.33 9.38 29.39
N SER A 5 24.86 9.58 28.19
CA SER A 5 24.20 10.35 27.14
C SER A 5 24.67 9.81 25.79
N GLY A 6 23.87 8.93 25.18
CA GLY A 6 24.23 8.28 23.92
C GLY A 6 23.17 7.36 23.30
N MET A 7 21.96 7.29 23.86
CA MET A 7 20.93 6.34 23.41
C MET A 7 19.75 6.97 22.66
N LEU A 8 19.69 8.31 22.52
CA LEU A 8 18.46 8.98 22.09
C LEU A 8 18.29 9.16 20.58
N THR A 9 19.33 9.08 19.76
CA THR A 9 19.21 9.44 18.33
C THR A 9 18.49 8.42 17.46
N GLY A 10 18.57 7.13 17.79
CA GLY A 10 18.00 6.06 16.95
C GLY A 10 16.51 5.80 17.14
N GLN A 11 15.95 6.18 18.30
CA GLN A 11 14.55 5.93 18.62
C GLN A 11 13.61 7.03 18.12
N LEU A 12 14.08 8.28 18.06
CA LEU A 12 13.22 9.44 17.78
C LEU A 12 12.76 9.58 16.31
N LEU A 13 13.45 8.92 15.36
CA LEU A 13 13.00 8.89 13.96
C LEU A 13 12.09 7.70 13.65
N ARG A 14 12.11 6.64 14.46
CA ARG A 14 11.28 5.45 14.24
C ARG A 14 9.85 5.58 14.79
N SER A 15 9.58 6.60 15.62
CA SER A 15 8.25 6.88 16.16
C SER A 15 7.36 7.71 15.22
N PHE A 16 7.83 8.12 14.04
CA PHE A 16 6.97 8.72 13.02
C PHE A 16 6.30 7.61 12.20
N ARG A 17 5.33 6.92 12.82
CA ARG A 17 4.36 6.11 12.08
C ARG A 17 3.32 7.05 11.48
N PRO A 18 3.19 7.14 10.14
CA PRO A 18 2.05 7.80 9.55
C PRO A 18 0.78 7.00 9.88
N ALA A 19 -0.28 7.71 10.26
CA ALA A 19 -1.63 7.17 10.21
C ALA A 19 -1.87 6.53 8.83
N GLN A 20 -2.46 5.34 8.85
CA GLN A 20 -2.86 4.51 7.70
C GLN A 20 -2.61 5.10 6.30
N PRO A 21 -1.86 4.42 5.42
CA PRO A 21 -1.82 4.82 4.04
C PRO A 21 -3.21 4.59 3.42
N ALA A 22 -3.89 5.69 3.09
CA ALA A 22 -4.81 5.70 1.96
C ALA A 22 -4.10 5.00 0.79
N PRO A 23 -4.79 4.23 -0.07
CA PRO A 23 -4.15 3.39 -1.08
C PRO A 23 -3.31 4.26 -2.01
N SER A 24 -2.01 4.38 -1.71
CA SER A 24 -1.07 5.13 -2.51
C SER A 24 -0.90 4.32 -3.78
N ARG A 25 -1.36 4.92 -4.88
CA ARG A 25 -1.26 4.41 -6.23
C ARG A 25 0.08 3.71 -6.41
N ALA A 26 0.00 2.40 -6.58
CA ALA A 26 1.09 1.59 -7.08
C ALA A 26 1.69 2.27 -8.30
N CYS A 27 2.99 2.06 -8.52
CA CYS A 27 3.64 2.16 -9.82
C CYS A 27 2.77 1.41 -10.84
N LEU A 28 1.81 2.13 -11.42
CA LEU A 28 1.04 1.69 -12.55
C LEU A 28 2.00 1.71 -13.72
N ASN A 29 2.64 0.57 -13.95
CA ASN A 29 3.19 0.26 -15.24
C ASN A 29 2.03 0.16 -16.24
N ARG A 30 1.79 1.33 -16.82
CA ARG A 30 1.13 1.61 -18.07
C ARG A 30 1.76 0.74 -19.18
N ILE A 31 1.18 -0.43 -19.43
CA ILE A 31 1.49 -1.24 -20.62
C ILE A 31 0.15 -1.72 -21.21
N HIS A 32 0.04 -1.58 -22.53
CA HIS A 32 -1.10 -1.90 -23.42
C HIS A 32 -2.14 -0.79 -23.67
N SER A 33 -1.70 0.31 -24.30
CA SER A 33 -2.52 0.92 -25.34
C SER A 33 -2.47 0.03 -26.58
N LEU A 34 -3.43 -0.89 -26.74
CA LEU A 34 -3.77 -1.41 -28.06
C LEU A 34 -4.48 -0.28 -28.81
N SER A 35 -3.69 0.52 -29.52
CA SER A 35 -4.16 1.44 -30.55
C SER A 35 -4.87 0.62 -31.61
N ARG A 36 -6.20 0.61 -31.53
CA ARG A 36 -7.08 0.09 -32.56
C ARG A 36 -6.80 0.87 -33.84
N SER A 37 -6.26 0.15 -34.81
CA SER A 37 -5.98 0.55 -36.18
C SER A 37 -7.11 1.41 -36.74
N ARG A 38 -6.88 2.73 -36.82
CA ARG A 38 -7.64 3.60 -37.71
C ARG A 38 -6.98 3.47 -39.08
N PRO A 39 -7.71 3.08 -40.14
CA PRO A 39 -7.15 3.10 -41.47
C PRO A 39 -6.82 4.54 -41.83
N LEU A 40 -5.55 4.76 -42.20
CA LEU A 40 -5.09 5.95 -42.90
C LEU A 40 -5.91 6.08 -44.20
N VAL A 41 -6.92 6.95 -44.17
CA VAL A 41 -7.52 7.46 -45.39
C VAL A 41 -6.54 8.48 -45.97
N ARG A 42 -5.85 7.98 -46.98
CA ARG A 42 -5.08 8.64 -48.03
C ARG A 42 -5.49 10.11 -48.24
N ASN A 43 -4.57 11.02 -47.90
CA ASN A 43 -4.54 12.37 -48.45
C ASN A 43 -4.36 12.26 -49.97
N THR A 44 -5.39 12.60 -50.73
CA THR A 44 -5.29 12.87 -52.16
C THR A 44 -4.81 14.31 -52.38
N PRO A 45 -3.90 14.53 -53.33
CA PRO A 45 -3.36 15.85 -53.61
C PRO A 45 -4.34 16.69 -54.42
N SER A 46 -4.18 18.00 -54.24
CA SER A 46 -4.74 19.11 -55.00
C SER A 46 -4.96 18.84 -56.48
N LEU A 47 -6.21 19.01 -56.93
CA LEU A 47 -6.55 19.30 -58.32
C LEU A 47 -7.21 20.67 -58.36
N ASN A 48 -6.58 21.55 -59.12
CA ASN A 48 -7.02 22.90 -59.46
C ASN A 48 -8.43 22.87 -60.06
N ALA A 49 -9.43 23.32 -59.30
CA ALA A 49 -10.75 23.61 -59.83
C ALA A 49 -10.87 25.12 -60.08
N ARG A 50 -10.68 25.45 -61.36
CA ARG A 50 -10.97 26.72 -62.03
C ARG A 50 -12.25 27.36 -61.48
N VAL A 51 -12.11 28.59 -60.96
CA VAL A 51 -13.23 29.48 -60.64
C VAL A 51 -14.04 29.70 -61.94
N GLN A 52 -15.20 29.05 -62.04
CA GLN A 52 -16.25 29.43 -62.98
C GLN A 52 -17.29 30.23 -62.19
N THR A 53 -17.33 31.53 -62.45
CA THR A 53 -18.47 32.40 -62.16
C THR A 53 -19.65 31.96 -63.02
N ARG A 54 -20.45 31.00 -62.52
CA ARG A 54 -21.79 30.73 -63.05
C ARG A 54 -22.79 31.53 -62.23
N ASN A 55 -23.52 32.40 -62.92
CA ASN A 55 -24.70 33.09 -62.42
C ASN A 55 -25.65 32.08 -61.76
N ALA A 56 -25.67 32.04 -60.44
CA ALA A 56 -26.64 31.27 -59.69
C ALA A 56 -28.01 31.95 -59.89
N ARG A 57 -28.87 31.32 -60.69
CA ARG A 57 -30.30 31.59 -60.67
C ARG A 57 -30.77 31.46 -59.23
N ASN A 58 -31.28 32.55 -58.67
CA ASN A 58 -32.01 32.57 -57.41
C ASN A 58 -33.24 31.66 -57.57
N TYR A 59 -33.11 30.39 -57.17
CA TYR A 59 -34.26 29.55 -56.89
C TYR A 59 -34.68 29.85 -55.45
N ALA A 60 -35.85 30.45 -55.29
CA ALA A 60 -36.49 30.63 -54.00
C ALA A 60 -36.58 29.25 -53.32
N ARG A 61 -35.86 29.07 -52.21
CA ARG A 61 -35.90 27.87 -51.39
C ARG A 61 -37.37 27.69 -50.97
N PRO A 62 -38.04 26.60 -51.35
CA PRO A 62 -39.39 26.35 -50.86
C PRO A 62 -39.29 26.32 -49.33
N PRO A 63 -40.15 27.09 -48.64
CA PRO A 63 -40.06 27.22 -47.20
C PRO A 63 -40.20 25.83 -46.56
N ASN A 64 -39.27 25.48 -45.69
CA ASN A 64 -39.34 24.23 -44.93
C ASN A 64 -40.69 24.23 -44.20
N ARG A 65 -41.55 23.26 -44.51
CA ARG A 65 -42.89 23.15 -43.88
C ARG A 65 -42.82 23.21 -42.35
N PHE A 66 -41.73 22.70 -41.77
CA PHE A 66 -41.45 22.80 -40.34
C PHE A 66 -41.18 24.23 -39.85
N GLU A 67 -40.35 25.00 -40.55
CA GLU A 67 -40.08 26.39 -40.16
C GLU A 67 -41.35 27.24 -40.26
N GLN A 68 -42.15 27.04 -41.32
CA GLN A 68 -43.44 27.70 -41.44
C GLN A 68 -44.42 27.27 -40.35
N ALA A 69 -44.48 25.98 -40.00
CA ALA A 69 -45.34 25.52 -38.91
C ALA A 69 -44.92 26.10 -37.55
N VAL A 70 -43.61 26.22 -37.28
CA VAL A 70 -43.10 26.82 -36.04
C VAL A 70 -43.37 28.32 -35.99
N ILE A 71 -43.16 29.03 -37.10
CA ILE A 71 -43.45 30.46 -37.19
C ILE A 71 -44.96 30.71 -37.05
N ASP A 72 -45.80 29.96 -37.77
CA ASP A 72 -47.26 30.06 -37.71
C ASP A 72 -47.79 29.74 -36.29
N ALA A 73 -47.24 28.72 -35.63
CA ALA A 73 -47.60 28.39 -34.25
C ALA A 73 -47.19 29.49 -33.25
N ARG A 74 -45.99 30.08 -33.41
CA ARG A 74 -45.53 31.19 -32.56
C ARG A 74 -46.38 32.44 -32.74
N VAL A 75 -46.81 32.74 -33.97
CA VAL A 75 -47.66 33.90 -34.28
C VAL A 75 -49.09 33.69 -33.78
N LYS A 76 -49.68 32.51 -33.98
CA LYS A 76 -51.06 32.21 -33.55
C LYS A 76 -51.20 32.11 -32.03
N HIS A 77 -50.20 31.56 -31.34
CA HIS A 77 -50.26 31.33 -29.89
C HIS A 77 -48.99 31.83 -29.18
N PRO A 78 -48.81 33.16 -29.01
CA PRO A 78 -47.59 33.73 -28.46
C PRO A 78 -47.33 33.31 -27.00
N VAL A 79 -48.39 33.07 -26.22
CA VAL A 79 -48.28 32.61 -24.83
C VAL A 79 -48.17 31.08 -24.75
N LEU A 80 -48.98 30.34 -25.52
CA LEU A 80 -49.04 28.87 -25.43
C LEU A 80 -47.76 28.19 -25.96
N PHE A 81 -47.11 28.77 -26.98
CA PHE A 81 -45.91 28.21 -27.61
C PHE A 81 -44.72 28.06 -26.64
N PRO A 82 -44.28 29.09 -25.88
CA PRO A 82 -43.20 28.92 -24.91
C PRO A 82 -43.58 27.96 -23.78
N PHE A 83 -44.85 27.93 -23.31
CA PHE A 83 -45.30 26.95 -22.33
C PHE A 83 -45.18 25.51 -22.84
N LEU A 84 -45.54 25.26 -24.09
CA LEU A 84 -45.43 23.93 -24.71
C LEU A 84 -43.96 23.52 -24.89
N LEU A 85 -43.09 24.46 -25.29
CA LEU A 85 -41.66 24.21 -25.42
C LEU A 85 -41.03 23.87 -24.05
N PHE A 86 -41.33 24.66 -23.00
CA PHE A 86 -40.91 24.36 -21.63
C PHE A 86 -41.49 23.03 -21.11
N GLY A 87 -42.77 22.75 -21.37
CA GLY A 87 -43.39 21.48 -20.99
C GLY A 87 -42.72 20.28 -21.67
N SER A 88 -42.38 20.39 -22.95
CA SER A 88 -41.70 19.34 -23.70
C SER A 88 -40.27 19.12 -23.22
N THR A 89 -39.50 20.18 -22.96
CA THR A 89 -38.13 20.06 -22.46
C THR A 89 -38.11 19.53 -21.02
N ALA A 90 -39.01 20.01 -20.16
CA ALA A 90 -39.16 19.49 -18.80
C ALA A 90 -39.54 18.00 -18.80
N SER A 91 -40.43 17.57 -19.70
CA SER A 91 -40.81 16.16 -19.86
C SER A 91 -39.63 15.29 -20.30
N VAL A 92 -38.83 15.73 -21.29
CA VAL A 92 -37.63 15.01 -21.73
C VAL A 92 -36.57 14.94 -20.62
N VAL A 93 -36.35 16.03 -19.89
CA VAL A 93 -35.41 16.05 -18.76
C VAL A 93 -35.87 15.09 -17.65
N LEU A 94 -37.16 15.07 -17.34
CA LEU A 94 -37.72 14.13 -16.35
C LEU A 94 -37.54 12.66 -16.79
N LEU A 95 -37.77 12.34 -18.08
CA LEU A 95 -37.54 11.01 -18.63
C LEU A 95 -36.06 10.61 -18.56
N ILE A 96 -35.13 11.53 -18.84
CA ILE A 96 -33.69 11.27 -18.70
C ILE A 96 -33.33 11.00 -17.23
N ILE A 97 -33.89 11.76 -16.28
CA ILE A 97 -33.66 11.54 -14.84
C ILE A 97 -34.23 10.19 -14.41
N MET A 98 -35.43 9.82 -14.86
CA MET A 98 -36.04 8.52 -14.56
C MET A 98 -35.24 7.37 -15.17
N ALA A 99 -34.78 7.50 -16.42
CA ALA A 99 -33.93 6.51 -17.07
C ALA A 99 -32.56 6.39 -16.38
N TYR A 100 -31.99 7.51 -15.94
CA TYR A 100 -30.75 7.52 -15.16
C TYR A 100 -30.93 6.85 -13.80
N ASP A 101 -32.03 7.12 -13.09
CA ASP A 101 -32.33 6.47 -11.81
C ASP A 101 -32.58 4.97 -11.99
N GLN A 102 -33.31 4.55 -13.03
CA GLN A 102 -33.53 3.15 -13.35
C GLN A 102 -32.21 2.44 -13.71
N TRP A 103 -31.38 3.03 -14.55
CA TRP A 103 -30.04 2.50 -14.86
C TRP A 103 -29.15 2.41 -13.61
N ARG A 104 -29.25 3.40 -12.71
CA ARG A 104 -28.50 3.41 -11.45
C ARG A 104 -29.01 2.35 -10.48
N ARG A 105 -30.33 2.09 -10.45
CA ARG A 105 -30.95 0.99 -9.67
C ARG A 105 -30.59 -0.37 -10.24
N GLU A 106 -30.58 -0.56 -11.55
CA GLU A 106 -30.13 -1.81 -12.18
C GLU A 106 -28.64 -2.06 -11.94
N LYS A 107 -27.79 -1.02 -11.98
CA LYS A 107 -26.39 -1.12 -11.53
C LYS A 107 -26.23 -1.35 -10.03
N LYS A 108 -27.22 -1.05 -9.18
CA LYS A 108 -27.16 -1.52 -7.78
C LYS A 108 -27.17 -3.06 -7.70
N GLY A 109 -27.57 -3.77 -8.75
CA GLY A 109 -27.41 -5.22 -8.87
C GLY A 109 -25.98 -5.71 -9.16
N THR A 110 -24.96 -4.83 -9.20
CA THR A 110 -23.56 -5.25 -9.35
C THR A 110 -22.80 -5.33 -8.02
N SER A 111 -23.48 -5.28 -6.86
CA SER A 111 -22.84 -5.67 -5.61
C SER A 111 -22.55 -7.16 -5.66
N VAL A 112 -21.33 -7.55 -5.27
CA VAL A 112 -20.99 -8.97 -5.11
C VAL A 112 -21.84 -9.63 -4.01
N TYR A 113 -22.36 -8.81 -3.09
CA TYR A 113 -23.24 -9.22 -2.01
C TYR A 113 -24.71 -9.34 -2.46
N PRO A 114 -25.42 -10.40 -2.03
CA PRO A 114 -26.87 -10.48 -2.17
C PRO A 114 -27.57 -9.29 -1.49
N PRO A 115 -28.75 -8.85 -1.97
CA PRO A 115 -29.43 -7.66 -1.44
C PRO A 115 -29.65 -7.68 0.08
N ALA A 116 -29.99 -8.84 0.63
CA ALA A 116 -30.22 -9.01 2.07
C ALA A 116 -28.97 -8.77 2.92
N VAL A 117 -27.78 -9.10 2.41
CA VAL A 117 -26.49 -8.85 3.05
C VAL A 117 -26.07 -7.40 2.82
N GLU A 118 -26.26 -6.90 1.59
CA GLU A 118 -25.89 -5.55 1.20
C GLU A 118 -26.60 -4.48 2.03
N ASP A 119 -27.90 -4.62 2.29
CA ASP A 119 -28.65 -3.66 3.10
C ASP A 119 -28.13 -3.58 4.53
N GLN A 120 -27.78 -4.72 5.13
CA GLN A 120 -27.18 -4.77 6.46
C GLN A 120 -25.78 -4.14 6.49
N LEU A 121 -24.95 -4.42 5.48
CA LEU A 121 -23.62 -3.81 5.36
C LEU A 121 -23.69 -2.30 5.16
N ARG A 122 -24.65 -1.79 4.38
CA ARG A 122 -24.87 -0.35 4.21
C ARG A 122 -25.21 0.33 5.54
N LEU A 123 -26.07 -0.29 6.35
CA LEU A 123 -26.39 0.20 7.68
C LEU A 123 -25.17 0.15 8.60
N ALA A 124 -24.42 -0.96 8.61
CA ALA A 124 -23.20 -1.08 9.39
C ALA A 124 -22.20 0.04 9.07
N LEU A 125 -21.92 0.29 7.78
CA LEU A 125 -21.02 1.36 7.34
C LEU A 125 -21.56 2.77 7.62
N HIS A 126 -22.88 2.96 7.60
CA HIS A 126 -23.51 4.23 8.00
C HIS A 126 -23.19 4.55 9.47
N TYR A 127 -23.33 3.56 10.37
CA TYR A 127 -23.03 3.71 11.79
C TYR A 127 -21.53 3.63 12.10
N THR A 128 -20.67 3.24 11.17
CA THR A 128 -19.21 3.41 11.31
C THR A 128 -18.75 4.82 10.94
N HIS A 129 -19.21 5.37 9.81
CA HIS A 129 -18.58 6.58 9.23
C HIS A 129 -19.47 7.83 9.21
N ILE A 130 -20.81 7.70 9.21
CA ILE A 130 -21.74 8.84 9.07
C ILE A 130 -22.32 9.24 10.42
N SER A 131 -22.76 8.27 11.21
CA SER A 131 -23.27 8.48 12.56
C SER A 131 -22.60 7.48 13.50
N PRO A 132 -21.34 7.76 13.91
CA PRO A 132 -20.51 6.80 14.62
C PRO A 132 -21.17 6.29 15.91
N ASP A 133 -21.57 5.01 15.88
CA ASP A 133 -22.13 4.28 17.02
C ASP A 133 -21.61 2.83 16.98
N PRO A 134 -20.64 2.46 17.84
CA PRO A 134 -19.99 1.16 17.80
C PRO A 134 -20.95 0.00 18.07
N ASP A 135 -21.92 0.19 18.97
CA ASP A 135 -22.85 -0.88 19.37
C ASP A 135 -23.82 -1.17 18.22
N THR A 136 -24.40 -0.12 17.64
CA THR A 136 -25.32 -0.26 16.53
C THR A 136 -24.61 -0.74 15.26
N ALA A 137 -23.39 -0.25 14.97
CA ALA A 137 -22.58 -0.75 13.86
C ALA A 137 -22.26 -2.25 14.01
N SER A 138 -21.89 -2.69 15.22
CA SER A 138 -21.61 -4.09 15.53
C SER A 138 -22.83 -4.98 15.29
N GLN A 139 -24.01 -4.55 15.72
CA GLN A 139 -25.27 -5.28 15.50
C GLN A 139 -25.54 -5.49 14.02
N TYR A 140 -25.36 -4.46 13.18
CA TYR A 140 -25.58 -4.58 11.74
C TYR A 140 -24.52 -5.45 11.04
N PHE A 141 -23.26 -5.41 11.48
CA PHE A 141 -22.23 -6.34 10.99
C PHE A 141 -22.57 -7.79 11.33
N MET A 142 -22.99 -8.08 12.57
CA MET A 142 -23.43 -9.43 12.97
C MET A 142 -24.65 -9.90 12.17
N GLN A 143 -25.62 -9.01 11.93
CA GLN A 143 -26.78 -9.33 11.08
C GLN A 143 -26.37 -9.60 9.63
N ALA A 144 -25.40 -8.86 9.08
CA ALA A 144 -24.88 -9.11 7.74
C ALA A 144 -24.20 -10.48 7.63
N ILE A 145 -23.39 -10.87 8.62
CA ILE A 145 -22.74 -12.20 8.68
C ILE A 145 -23.81 -13.31 8.72
N LYS A 146 -24.79 -13.18 9.62
CA LYS A 146 -25.90 -14.14 9.72
C LYS A 146 -26.68 -14.24 8.41
N LYS A 147 -26.95 -13.12 7.74
CA LYS A 147 -27.64 -13.11 6.44
C LYS A 147 -26.81 -13.75 5.33
N ALA A 148 -25.48 -13.61 5.37
CA ALA A 148 -24.59 -14.27 4.42
C ALA A 148 -24.67 -15.79 4.57
N GLU A 149 -24.71 -16.30 5.81
CA GLU A 149 -24.92 -17.72 6.11
C GLU A 149 -26.30 -18.21 5.67
N GLU A 150 -27.37 -17.46 5.98
CA GLU A 150 -28.75 -17.80 5.60
C GLU A 150 -28.95 -17.89 4.08
N VAL A 151 -28.26 -17.04 3.31
CA VAL A 151 -28.33 -17.02 1.83
C VAL A 151 -27.39 -18.08 1.21
N GLY A 152 -26.58 -18.76 2.02
CA GLY A 152 -25.67 -19.80 1.56
C GLY A 152 -24.42 -19.27 0.87
N MET A 153 -23.95 -18.07 1.25
CA MET A 153 -22.63 -17.60 0.79
C MET A 153 -21.54 -18.52 1.35
N ASP A 154 -20.56 -18.88 0.52
CA ASP A 154 -19.43 -19.70 0.97
C ASP A 154 -18.68 -18.99 2.11
N PRO A 155 -18.52 -19.61 3.29
CA PRO A 155 -17.83 -19.02 4.43
C PRO A 155 -16.37 -18.66 4.14
N TYR A 156 -15.71 -19.37 3.21
CA TYR A 156 -14.30 -19.17 2.85
C TYR A 156 -14.13 -18.25 1.63
N SER A 157 -15.22 -17.79 1.03
CA SER A 157 -15.15 -16.85 -0.08
C SER A 157 -14.54 -15.52 0.38
N LYS A 158 -13.86 -14.85 -0.56
CA LYS A 158 -13.25 -13.54 -0.32
C LYS A 158 -14.24 -12.52 0.22
N ASP A 159 -15.50 -12.60 -0.21
CA ASP A 159 -16.56 -11.66 0.17
C ASP A 159 -17.03 -11.90 1.61
N THR A 160 -17.28 -13.15 2.00
CA THR A 160 -17.69 -13.51 3.37
C THR A 160 -16.58 -13.27 4.39
N VAL A 161 -15.34 -13.66 4.06
CA VAL A 161 -14.16 -13.33 4.87
C VAL A 161 -14.00 -11.81 4.96
N GLY A 162 -14.21 -11.10 3.85
CA GLY A 162 -14.15 -9.64 3.78
C GLY A 162 -15.12 -8.93 4.73
N ILE A 163 -16.35 -9.45 4.90
CA ILE A 163 -17.31 -8.91 5.88
C ILE A 163 -16.74 -8.99 7.30
N ARG A 164 -16.18 -10.16 7.68
CA ARG A 164 -15.63 -10.39 9.02
C ARG A 164 -14.38 -9.53 9.27
N VAL A 165 -13.53 -9.36 8.27
CA VAL A 165 -12.37 -8.45 8.34
C VAL A 165 -12.81 -6.99 8.48
N ARG A 166 -13.87 -6.55 7.77
CA ARG A 166 -14.41 -5.19 7.93
C ARG A 166 -15.04 -4.96 9.30
N PHE A 167 -15.68 -5.99 9.86
CA PHE A 167 -16.20 -5.93 11.22
C PHE A 167 -15.06 -5.76 12.24
N SER A 168 -13.98 -6.53 12.11
CA SER A 168 -12.75 -6.34 12.90
C SER A 168 -12.16 -4.92 12.75
N GLN A 169 -12.08 -4.40 11.52
CA GLN A 169 -11.58 -3.04 11.28
C GLN A 169 -12.45 -1.99 11.96
N MET A 170 -13.78 -2.14 11.92
CA MET A 170 -14.69 -1.23 12.62
C MET A 170 -14.39 -1.24 14.13
N LEU A 171 -14.20 -2.41 14.75
CA LEU A 171 -13.82 -2.50 16.16
C LEU A 171 -12.46 -1.83 16.44
N GLU A 172 -11.48 -1.96 15.55
CA GLU A 172 -10.19 -1.25 15.65
C GLU A 172 -10.37 0.26 15.61
N GLU A 173 -11.20 0.78 14.68
CA GLU A 173 -11.49 2.22 14.54
C GLU A 173 -12.14 2.83 15.78
N PHE A 174 -12.97 2.05 16.50
CA PHE A 174 -13.56 2.46 17.78
C PHE A 174 -12.68 2.14 19.01
N GLY A 175 -11.45 1.67 18.82
CA GLY A 175 -10.50 1.39 19.91
C GLY A 175 -10.71 0.04 20.61
N HIS A 176 -11.63 -0.81 20.13
CA HIS A 176 -11.85 -2.17 20.61
C HIS A 176 -10.84 -3.17 20.02
N VAL A 177 -9.54 -2.84 20.08
CA VAL A 177 -8.46 -3.59 19.40
C VAL A 177 -8.39 -5.06 19.83
N LYS A 178 -8.63 -5.36 21.12
CA LYS A 178 -8.62 -6.74 21.61
C LYS A 178 -9.71 -7.60 20.93
N ALA A 179 -10.94 -7.09 20.85
CA ALA A 179 -12.04 -7.77 20.17
C ALA A 179 -11.77 -7.89 18.65
N ALA A 180 -11.16 -6.86 18.05
CA ALA A 180 -10.75 -6.90 16.65
C ALA A 180 -9.73 -8.02 16.37
N ILE A 181 -8.76 -8.25 17.26
CA ILE A 181 -7.80 -9.36 17.18
C ILE A 181 -8.51 -10.70 17.33
N GLU A 182 -9.39 -10.86 18.33
CA GLU A 182 -10.13 -12.11 18.55
C GLU A 182 -10.92 -12.54 17.29
N ILE A 183 -11.52 -11.58 16.57
CA ILE A 183 -12.18 -11.86 15.29
C ILE A 183 -11.19 -12.28 14.22
N LEU A 184 -10.06 -11.57 14.06
CA LEU A 184 -9.06 -11.92 13.04
C LEU A 184 -8.40 -13.27 13.29
N ASP A 185 -8.11 -13.60 14.54
CA ASP A 185 -7.57 -14.90 14.95
C ASP A 185 -8.60 -16.01 14.68
N GLY A 186 -9.89 -15.75 14.95
CA GLY A 186 -10.97 -16.67 14.59
C GLY A 186 -11.03 -16.94 13.08
N ILE A 187 -10.98 -15.88 12.25
CA ILE A 187 -10.93 -16.02 10.78
C ILE A 187 -9.67 -16.80 10.37
N SER A 188 -8.51 -16.47 10.93
CA SER A 188 -7.24 -17.15 10.60
C SER A 188 -7.33 -18.64 10.92
N SER A 189 -7.90 -19.01 12.07
CA SER A 189 -8.11 -20.40 12.48
C SER A 189 -9.04 -21.15 11.51
N ASP A 190 -10.14 -20.52 11.09
CA ASP A 190 -11.05 -21.12 10.09
C ASP A 190 -10.33 -21.37 8.75
N LEU A 191 -9.53 -20.41 8.28
CA LEU A 191 -8.78 -20.56 7.03
C LEU A 191 -7.68 -21.64 7.15
N GLU A 192 -6.99 -21.70 8.30
CA GLU A 192 -5.97 -22.72 8.58
C GLU A 192 -6.59 -24.13 8.63
N GLN A 193 -7.76 -24.28 9.27
CA GLN A 193 -8.53 -25.52 9.26
C GLN A 193 -8.89 -25.92 7.83
N LYS A 194 -9.40 -24.98 7.02
CA LYS A 194 -9.77 -25.27 5.64
C LYS A 194 -8.58 -25.65 4.78
N LEU A 195 -7.45 -24.98 4.98
CA LEU A 195 -6.18 -25.31 4.31
C LEU A 195 -5.73 -26.73 4.68
N ALA A 196 -5.81 -27.12 5.95
CA ALA A 196 -5.46 -28.46 6.41
C ALA A 196 -6.37 -29.55 5.79
N GLU A 197 -7.67 -29.29 5.65
CA GLU A 197 -8.59 -30.20 4.94
C GLU A 197 -8.20 -30.40 3.48
N LEU A 198 -7.82 -29.33 2.77
CA LEU A 198 -7.38 -29.41 1.37
C LEU A 198 -6.07 -30.17 1.22
N ASP A 199 -5.08 -29.89 2.07
CA ASP A 199 -3.78 -30.56 2.05
C ASP A 199 -3.94 -32.07 2.36
N GLN A 200 -4.81 -32.43 3.32
CA GLN A 200 -5.13 -33.83 3.61
C GLN A 200 -5.84 -34.52 2.43
N ALA A 201 -6.86 -33.88 1.86
CA ALA A 201 -7.57 -34.41 0.69
C ALA A 201 -6.65 -34.59 -0.52
N GLN A 202 -5.62 -33.76 -0.65
CA GLN A 202 -4.59 -33.89 -1.67
C GLN A 202 -3.67 -35.09 -1.39
N SER A 203 -3.21 -35.27 -0.15
CA SER A 203 -2.32 -36.39 0.21
C SER A 203 -2.91 -37.77 -0.10
N VAL A 204 -4.24 -37.94 0.01
CA VAL A 204 -4.95 -39.20 -0.27
C VAL A 204 -5.08 -39.47 -1.79
N LYS A 205 -5.05 -38.44 -2.62
CA LYS A 205 -5.22 -38.55 -4.08
C LYS A 205 -3.91 -38.78 -4.85
N SER A 206 -2.74 -38.70 -4.19
CA SER A 206 -1.43 -38.56 -4.83
C SER A 206 -0.67 -39.86 -5.19
N ASP A 207 -1.35 -40.96 -5.51
CA ASP A 207 -0.69 -42.11 -6.20
C ASP A 207 -0.47 -41.88 -7.71
N ALA A 208 -0.86 -40.71 -8.24
CA ALA A 208 -0.49 -40.24 -9.58
C ALA A 208 -0.12 -38.75 -9.52
N PRO A 209 0.95 -38.29 -10.21
CA PRO A 209 1.37 -36.89 -10.23
C PRO A 209 0.45 -36.10 -11.16
N SER A 210 -0.81 -35.94 -10.78
CA SER A 210 -1.73 -35.06 -11.48
C SER A 210 -1.67 -33.70 -10.79
N ALA A 211 -1.23 -32.70 -11.54
CA ALA A 211 -1.30 -31.29 -11.19
C ALA A 211 -2.65 -31.01 -10.51
N LEU A 212 -2.62 -30.32 -9.37
CA LEU A 212 -3.83 -29.76 -8.77
C LEU A 212 -4.66 -29.12 -9.88
N ASP A 213 -5.96 -29.41 -9.89
CA ASP A 213 -6.90 -28.66 -10.71
C ASP A 213 -6.64 -27.16 -10.46
N PRO A 214 -6.40 -26.35 -11.51
CA PRO A 214 -6.00 -24.95 -11.36
C PRO A 214 -6.90 -24.17 -10.39
N GLU A 215 -8.21 -24.44 -10.38
CA GLU A 215 -9.13 -23.80 -9.44
C GLU A 215 -8.84 -24.15 -7.97
N THR A 216 -8.49 -25.41 -7.69
CA THR A 216 -8.13 -25.86 -6.34
C THR A 216 -6.78 -25.29 -5.91
N ALA A 217 -5.81 -25.21 -6.84
CA ALA A 217 -4.51 -24.59 -6.58
C ALA A 217 -4.65 -23.09 -6.26
N ASP A 218 -5.46 -22.37 -7.03
CA ASP A 218 -5.75 -20.96 -6.83
C ASP A 218 -6.49 -20.74 -5.51
N PHE A 219 -7.47 -21.59 -5.18
CA PHE A 219 -8.17 -21.54 -3.89
C PHE A 219 -7.21 -21.75 -2.72
N ARG A 220 -6.33 -22.76 -2.78
CA ARG A 220 -5.30 -23.03 -1.78
C ARG A 220 -4.36 -21.81 -1.59
N ALA A 221 -3.89 -21.24 -2.69
CA ALA A 221 -3.03 -20.05 -2.65
C ALA A 221 -3.75 -18.84 -2.04
N ASN A 222 -5.04 -18.65 -2.32
CA ASN A 222 -5.86 -17.60 -1.74
C ASN A 222 -6.06 -17.77 -0.22
N LEU A 223 -6.22 -19.00 0.28
CA LEU A 223 -6.29 -19.27 1.72
C LEU A 223 -4.98 -18.89 2.41
N ILE A 224 -3.83 -19.34 1.88
CA ILE A 224 -2.51 -19.00 2.43
C ILE A 224 -2.30 -17.49 2.43
N LYS A 225 -2.61 -16.82 1.31
CA LYS A 225 -2.54 -15.37 1.19
C LYS A 225 -3.42 -14.67 2.24
N GLY A 226 -4.63 -15.17 2.47
CA GLY A 226 -5.55 -14.70 3.49
C GLY A 226 -4.95 -14.81 4.89
N ILE A 227 -4.48 -16.00 5.27
CA ILE A 227 -3.84 -16.28 6.57
C ILE A 227 -2.66 -15.34 6.82
N VAL A 228 -1.75 -15.23 5.85
CA VAL A 228 -0.57 -14.34 5.98
C VAL A 228 -0.98 -12.89 6.19
N LYS A 229 -1.95 -12.38 5.42
CA LYS A 229 -2.43 -11.00 5.56
C LYS A 229 -3.10 -10.74 6.91
N LEU A 230 -3.89 -11.69 7.41
CA LEU A 230 -4.52 -11.61 8.73
C LEU A 230 -3.46 -11.56 9.83
N LYS A 231 -2.47 -12.48 9.80
CA LYS A 231 -1.37 -12.48 10.78
C LYS A 231 -0.55 -11.19 10.74
N ILE A 232 -0.23 -10.65 9.56
CA ILE A 232 0.44 -9.34 9.45
C ILE A 232 -0.39 -8.23 10.11
N LYS A 233 -1.71 -8.22 9.88
CA LYS A 233 -2.61 -7.24 10.51
C LYS A 233 -2.66 -7.42 12.03
N VAL A 234 -2.81 -8.64 12.53
CA VAL A 234 -2.80 -8.94 13.97
C VAL A 234 -1.47 -8.52 14.61
N SER A 235 -0.33 -8.80 13.96
CA SER A 235 0.99 -8.32 14.40
C SER A 235 1.03 -6.79 14.53
N SER A 236 0.51 -6.06 13.53
CA SER A 236 0.44 -4.59 13.59
C SER A 236 -0.45 -4.06 14.72
N MET A 237 -1.51 -4.79 15.08
CA MET A 237 -2.38 -4.46 16.22
C MET A 237 -1.67 -4.69 17.56
N TYR A 238 -0.91 -5.77 17.70
CA TYR A 238 -0.08 -6.02 18.90
C TYR A 238 0.99 -4.95 19.10
N GLU A 239 1.55 -4.41 18.02
CA GLU A 239 2.54 -3.33 18.06
C GLU A 239 1.91 -1.94 18.27
N SER A 240 0.58 -1.81 18.11
CA SER A 240 -0.10 -0.52 18.26
C SER A 240 0.04 0.04 19.68
N ASP A 241 -0.13 1.36 19.81
CA ASP A 241 -0.11 2.06 21.10
C ASP A 241 -1.15 1.54 22.10
N TYR A 242 -2.18 0.83 21.62
CA TYR A 242 -3.22 0.23 22.45
C TYR A 242 -2.74 -1.00 23.24
N LEU A 243 -1.90 -1.84 22.63
CA LEU A 243 -1.48 -3.12 23.22
C LEU A 243 -0.02 -3.17 23.63
N GLN A 244 0.86 -2.48 22.89
CA GLN A 244 2.29 -2.37 23.17
C GLN A 244 2.95 -3.72 23.51
N ASN A 245 2.60 -4.77 22.76
CA ASN A 245 3.10 -6.13 22.97
C ASN A 245 3.99 -6.58 21.80
N PRO A 246 5.24 -6.06 21.71
CA PRO A 246 6.15 -6.38 20.60
C PRO A 246 6.53 -7.86 20.57
N THR A 247 6.48 -8.56 21.70
CA THR A 247 6.76 -10.00 21.76
C THR A 247 5.71 -10.79 20.98
N MET A 248 4.41 -10.53 21.23
CA MET A 248 3.33 -11.16 20.47
C MET A 248 3.33 -10.70 19.02
N ALA A 249 3.61 -9.42 18.75
CA ALA A 249 3.73 -8.91 17.39
C ALA A 249 4.79 -9.67 16.58
N LYS A 250 5.97 -9.91 17.18
CA LYS A 250 7.05 -10.71 16.59
C LYS A 250 6.66 -12.16 16.37
N GLN A 251 6.01 -12.80 17.36
CA GLN A 251 5.58 -14.19 17.25
C GLN A 251 4.62 -14.37 16.07
N VAL A 252 3.54 -13.58 16.01
CA VAL A 252 2.53 -13.69 14.96
C VAL A 252 3.12 -13.39 13.58
N LEU A 253 4.02 -12.40 13.46
CA LEU A 253 4.66 -12.10 12.18
C LEU A 253 5.67 -13.18 11.78
N SER A 254 6.37 -13.79 12.73
CA SER A 254 7.25 -14.93 12.50
C SER A 254 6.47 -16.13 11.96
N ASP A 255 5.27 -16.38 12.49
CA ASP A 255 4.39 -17.44 11.98
C ASP A 255 3.96 -17.17 10.53
N ALA A 256 3.65 -15.90 10.21
CA ALA A 256 3.32 -15.48 8.85
C ALA A 256 4.50 -15.68 7.88
N VAL A 257 5.71 -15.26 8.27
CA VAL A 257 6.92 -15.44 7.48
C VAL A 257 7.25 -16.92 7.32
N GLY A 258 7.12 -17.71 8.39
CA GLY A 258 7.30 -19.16 8.36
C GLY A 258 6.41 -19.85 7.34
N LEU A 259 5.14 -19.42 7.24
CA LEU A 259 4.21 -19.93 6.23
C LEU A 259 4.64 -19.57 4.80
N VAL A 260 5.10 -18.33 4.56
CA VAL A 260 5.60 -17.92 3.23
C VAL A 260 6.86 -18.68 2.83
N VAL A 261 7.78 -18.90 3.77
CA VAL A 261 9.00 -19.69 3.54
C VAL A 261 8.67 -21.13 3.21
N LYS A 262 7.73 -21.75 3.93
CA LYS A 262 7.25 -23.13 3.68
C LYS A 262 6.70 -23.29 2.25
N GLU A 263 6.03 -22.26 1.73
CA GLU A 263 5.38 -22.27 0.42
C GLU A 263 6.29 -21.77 -0.73
N THR A 264 7.54 -21.39 -0.43
CA THR A 264 8.50 -20.96 -1.44
C THR A 264 9.20 -22.19 -2.04
N LYS A 265 9.09 -22.40 -3.35
CA LYS A 265 9.60 -23.61 -4.05
C LYS A 265 11.09 -23.87 -3.86
N ASN A 266 11.89 -22.81 -3.72
CA ASN A 266 13.35 -22.90 -3.56
C ASN A 266 13.80 -22.02 -2.38
N PRO A 267 13.62 -22.48 -1.13
CA PRO A 267 14.00 -21.69 0.04
C PRO A 267 15.52 -21.43 0.08
N GLN A 268 16.33 -22.29 -0.54
CA GLN A 268 17.79 -22.13 -0.59
C GLN A 268 18.28 -21.11 -1.61
N VAL A 269 17.48 -20.75 -2.62
CA VAL A 269 17.92 -19.82 -3.68
C VAL A 269 17.76 -18.36 -3.24
N ASN A 270 17.31 -18.09 -2.00
CA ASN A 270 17.07 -16.73 -1.47
C ASN A 270 16.33 -15.83 -2.47
N THR A 271 15.48 -16.43 -3.31
CA THR A 271 14.85 -15.73 -4.41
C THR A 271 13.36 -15.88 -4.30
N PHE A 272 12.77 -14.88 -3.64
CA PHE A 272 11.33 -14.71 -3.63
C PHE A 272 10.91 -14.25 -5.01
N THR A 273 10.30 -15.15 -5.78
CA THR A 273 9.64 -14.84 -7.05
C THR A 273 8.14 -14.66 -6.84
N GLU A 274 7.45 -14.09 -7.83
CA GLU A 274 5.98 -14.02 -7.81
C GLU A 274 5.33 -15.41 -7.89
N GLU A 275 6.06 -16.41 -8.39
CA GLU A 275 5.63 -17.82 -8.45
C GLU A 275 5.87 -18.58 -7.12
N ASN A 276 5.47 -18.00 -6.00
CA ASN A 276 5.45 -18.69 -4.71
C ASN A 276 4.09 -19.38 -4.47
N GLY A 277 4.10 -20.51 -3.74
CA GLY A 277 2.87 -21.23 -3.38
C GLY A 277 1.93 -20.45 -2.45
N ALA A 278 2.41 -19.34 -1.88
CA ALA A 278 1.64 -18.47 -1.00
C ALA A 278 0.78 -17.42 -1.74
N GLY A 279 0.91 -17.31 -3.07
CA GLY A 279 0.16 -16.33 -3.87
C GLY A 279 0.47 -14.86 -3.54
N LEU A 280 1.62 -14.59 -2.90
CA LEU A 280 2.05 -13.24 -2.55
C LEU A 280 2.89 -12.63 -3.67
N THR A 281 2.71 -11.34 -3.90
CA THR A 281 3.60 -10.60 -4.80
C THR A 281 4.95 -10.37 -4.12
N THR A 282 6.01 -10.16 -4.91
CA THR A 282 7.33 -9.79 -4.37
C THR A 282 7.26 -8.52 -3.51
N GLY A 283 6.38 -7.58 -3.85
CA GLY A 283 6.14 -6.37 -3.05
C GLY A 283 5.49 -6.66 -1.69
N GLU A 284 4.54 -7.60 -1.63
CA GLU A 284 3.93 -8.04 -0.36
C GLU A 284 4.96 -8.75 0.54
N ILE A 285 5.82 -9.60 -0.03
CA ILE A 285 6.90 -10.26 0.71
C ILE A 285 7.91 -9.24 1.23
N ALA A 286 8.31 -8.28 0.40
CA ALA A 286 9.23 -7.22 0.81
C ALA A 286 8.65 -6.38 1.96
N ALA A 287 7.36 -6.01 1.90
CA ALA A 287 6.71 -5.26 2.96
C ALA A 287 6.69 -6.04 4.29
N MET A 288 6.35 -7.34 4.23
CA MET A 288 6.33 -8.21 5.41
C MET A 288 7.73 -8.37 6.04
N LEU A 289 8.76 -8.63 5.23
CA LEU A 289 10.14 -8.76 5.71
C LEU A 289 10.67 -7.44 6.29
N SER A 290 10.34 -6.30 5.66
CA SER A 290 10.69 -4.98 6.17
C SER A 290 10.05 -4.73 7.52
N GLN A 291 8.74 -5.02 7.67
CA GLN A 291 8.02 -4.86 8.93
C GLN A 291 8.60 -5.75 10.05
N MET A 292 9.00 -6.98 9.70
CA MET A 292 9.69 -7.86 10.66
C MET A 292 11.04 -7.29 11.06
N GLY A 293 11.80 -6.74 10.12
CA GLY A 293 13.04 -6.02 10.39
C GLY A 293 12.82 -4.86 11.37
N ASP A 294 11.76 -4.07 11.19
CA ASP A 294 11.40 -2.96 12.07
C ASP A 294 11.07 -3.44 13.49
N LEU A 295 10.35 -4.55 13.64
CA LEU A 295 10.06 -5.15 14.95
C LEU A 295 11.34 -5.61 15.68
N TYR A 296 12.27 -6.25 15.00
CA TYR A 296 13.56 -6.63 15.61
C TYR A 296 14.40 -5.39 15.94
N ALA A 297 14.38 -4.38 15.07
CA ALA A 297 15.16 -3.17 15.28
C ALA A 297 14.64 -2.35 16.47
N THR A 298 13.33 -2.34 16.70
CA THR A 298 12.68 -1.67 17.84
C THR A 298 12.80 -2.47 19.13
N SER A 299 12.87 -3.81 19.07
CA SER A 299 13.14 -4.64 20.25
C SER A 299 14.62 -4.73 20.65
N GLY A 300 15.50 -3.98 19.98
CA GLY A 300 16.93 -3.96 20.27
C GLY A 300 17.67 -5.23 19.83
N GLU A 301 17.15 -5.92 18.82
CA GLU A 301 17.74 -7.11 18.20
C GLU A 301 18.28 -6.76 16.80
N GLU A 302 19.17 -5.78 16.72
CA GLU A 302 19.58 -5.18 15.44
C GLU A 302 20.31 -6.18 14.53
N GLU A 303 21.01 -7.18 15.09
CA GLU A 303 21.63 -8.25 14.31
C GLU A 303 20.60 -9.03 13.46
N ASN A 304 19.43 -9.33 14.04
CA ASN A 304 18.32 -9.99 13.35
C ASN A 304 17.64 -9.03 12.37
N ALA A 305 17.48 -7.76 12.76
CA ALA A 305 16.91 -6.73 11.89
C ALA A 305 17.72 -6.55 10.60
N ILE A 306 19.06 -6.47 10.71
CA ILE A 306 19.97 -6.34 9.56
C ILE A 306 19.74 -7.48 8.58
N GLN A 307 19.64 -8.73 9.05
CA GLN A 307 19.42 -9.89 8.18
C GLN A 307 18.09 -9.78 7.42
N LEU A 308 17.01 -9.39 8.09
CA LEU A 308 15.69 -9.24 7.47
C LEU A 308 15.64 -8.10 6.46
N TYR A 309 16.26 -6.95 6.76
CA TYR A 309 16.34 -5.86 5.79
C TYR A 309 17.16 -6.24 4.56
N MET A 310 18.26 -7.00 4.72
CA MET A 310 19.04 -7.51 3.59
C MET A 310 18.20 -8.46 2.73
N LEU A 311 17.44 -9.37 3.35
CA LEU A 311 16.51 -10.27 2.66
C LEU A 311 15.37 -9.52 1.95
N THR A 312 15.02 -8.33 2.42
CA THR A 312 13.98 -7.47 1.82
C THR A 312 14.40 -6.88 0.47
N LEU A 313 15.69 -6.58 0.27
CA LEU A 313 16.16 -5.80 -0.89
C LEU A 313 15.83 -6.45 -2.23
N GLN A 314 15.96 -7.78 -2.34
CA GLN A 314 15.74 -8.49 -3.59
C GLN A 314 14.25 -8.53 -4.02
N PRO A 315 13.30 -9.00 -3.19
CA PRO A 315 11.88 -8.93 -3.55
C PRO A 315 11.40 -7.49 -3.75
N LEU A 316 11.96 -6.52 -3.02
CA LEU A 316 11.63 -5.11 -3.23
C LEU A 316 12.04 -4.62 -4.62
N ARG A 317 13.27 -4.89 -5.06
CA ARG A 317 13.75 -4.51 -6.40
C ARG A 317 12.98 -5.23 -7.50
N ALA A 318 12.63 -6.50 -7.30
CA ALA A 318 11.80 -7.24 -8.23
C ALA A 318 10.42 -6.57 -8.41
N SER A 319 9.77 -6.18 -7.30
CA SER A 319 8.48 -5.49 -7.33
C SER A 319 8.51 -4.12 -8.04
N CYS A 320 9.69 -3.49 -8.08
CA CYS A 320 9.91 -2.21 -8.75
C CYS A 320 10.49 -2.36 -10.16
N ASN A 321 10.49 -3.55 -10.76
CA ASN A 321 11.10 -3.82 -12.08
C ASN A 321 12.57 -3.34 -12.17
N GLY A 322 13.31 -3.44 -11.05
CA GLY A 322 14.69 -2.98 -10.93
C GLY A 322 14.87 -1.46 -10.79
N THR A 323 13.80 -0.67 -10.83
CA THR A 323 13.88 0.78 -10.60
C THR A 323 14.11 1.10 -9.12
N ARG A 324 14.89 2.15 -8.87
CA ARG A 324 15.12 2.67 -7.52
C ARG A 324 13.86 3.35 -7.00
N SER A 325 13.50 3.08 -5.75
CA SER A 325 12.27 3.60 -5.13
C SER A 325 12.51 4.16 -3.73
N CYS A 326 11.59 4.97 -3.24
CA CYS A 326 11.63 5.48 -1.86
C CYS A 326 11.61 4.37 -0.80
N LYS A 327 10.96 3.23 -1.09
CA LYS A 327 11.02 2.05 -0.23
C LYS A 327 12.43 1.47 -0.17
N GLU A 328 13.19 1.50 -1.27
CA GLU A 328 14.58 1.05 -1.25
C GLU A 328 15.45 1.99 -0.41
N VAL A 329 15.23 3.31 -0.50
CA VAL A 329 15.89 4.30 0.38
C VAL A 329 15.62 3.98 1.85
N GLN A 330 14.37 3.68 2.21
CA GLN A 330 13.98 3.31 3.56
C GLN A 330 14.71 2.05 4.05
N VAL A 331 14.70 0.97 3.27
CA VAL A 331 15.36 -0.29 3.66
C VAL A 331 16.87 -0.09 3.80
N LEU A 332 17.52 0.61 2.86
CA LEU A 332 18.96 0.89 2.93
C LEU A 332 19.32 1.76 4.14
N SER A 333 18.51 2.78 4.42
CA SER A 333 18.66 3.64 5.60
C SER A 333 18.52 2.84 6.90
N ASN A 334 17.52 1.95 6.97
CA ASN A 334 17.30 1.07 8.11
C ASN A 334 18.46 0.08 8.33
N ILE A 335 19.04 -0.48 7.26
CA ILE A 335 20.25 -1.31 7.35
C ILE A 335 21.39 -0.51 7.99
N ALA A 336 21.67 0.70 7.48
CA ALA A 336 22.74 1.53 8.00
C ALA A 336 22.55 1.87 9.49
N SER A 337 21.33 2.29 9.85
CA SER A 337 20.94 2.65 11.21
C SER A 337 21.03 1.44 12.17
N ALA A 338 20.51 0.28 11.77
CA ALA A 338 20.59 -0.94 12.57
C ALA A 338 22.04 -1.41 12.76
N MET A 339 22.87 -1.33 11.71
CA MET A 339 24.30 -1.62 11.82
C MET A 339 25.02 -0.67 12.79
N ASP A 340 24.76 0.64 12.68
CA ASP A 340 25.35 1.64 13.60
C ASP A 340 24.97 1.36 15.06
N MET A 341 23.68 1.09 15.32
CA MET A 341 23.19 0.72 16.65
C MET A 341 23.85 -0.57 17.18
N ALA A 342 23.96 -1.61 16.35
CA ALA A 342 24.61 -2.87 16.72
C ALA A 342 26.08 -2.66 17.11
N LEU A 343 26.80 -1.82 16.37
CA LEU A 343 28.22 -1.52 16.59
C LEU A 343 28.50 -0.66 17.83
N LYS A 344 27.49 0.05 18.33
CA LYS A 344 27.56 0.87 19.57
C LYS A 344 27.35 0.04 20.84
N LYS A 345 26.90 -1.21 20.74
CA LYS A 345 26.71 -2.09 21.91
C LYS A 345 28.06 -2.50 22.51
N PRO A 346 28.20 -2.51 23.86
CA PRO A 346 29.43 -2.96 24.52
C PRO A 346 29.80 -4.41 24.18
N THR A 347 28.79 -5.24 23.89
CA THR A 347 28.93 -6.65 23.54
C THR A 347 28.76 -6.88 22.04
N ALA A 348 29.07 -5.89 21.19
CA ALA A 348 28.94 -6.00 19.74
C ALA A 348 29.66 -7.25 19.23
N LYS A 349 28.95 -8.06 18.44
CA LYS A 349 29.50 -9.24 17.76
C LYS A 349 29.58 -8.96 16.27
N ILE A 350 30.66 -9.40 15.66
CA ILE A 350 30.86 -9.37 14.20
C ILE A 350 31.22 -10.79 13.78
N ASN A 351 30.40 -11.38 12.91
CA ASN A 351 30.52 -12.78 12.49
C ASN A 351 30.58 -13.76 13.67
N GLY A 352 29.72 -13.54 14.68
CA GLY A 352 29.62 -14.37 15.89
C GLY A 352 30.75 -14.20 16.92
N LYS A 353 31.79 -13.40 16.62
CA LYS A 353 32.92 -13.13 17.52
C LYS A 353 32.80 -11.75 18.16
N PRO A 354 33.25 -11.56 19.42
CA PRO A 354 33.35 -10.23 20.01
C PRO A 354 34.15 -9.29 19.11
N ALA A 355 33.64 -8.07 18.92
CA ALA A 355 34.24 -7.13 18.00
C ALA A 355 35.59 -6.61 18.55
N THR A 356 36.66 -6.74 17.75
CA THR A 356 37.95 -6.10 18.02
C THR A 356 37.92 -4.67 17.47
N LYS A 357 38.90 -3.84 17.84
CA LYS A 357 39.01 -2.47 17.30
C LYS A 357 39.01 -2.45 15.76
N ASP A 358 39.70 -3.39 15.14
CA ASP A 358 39.80 -3.48 13.68
C ASP A 358 38.50 -3.96 13.04
N THR A 359 37.82 -4.95 13.64
CA THR A 359 36.53 -5.41 13.11
C THR A 359 35.43 -4.37 13.32
N LEU A 360 35.45 -3.61 14.43
CA LEU A 360 34.57 -2.45 14.63
C LEU A 360 34.78 -1.40 13.55
N ALA A 361 36.03 -1.03 13.27
CA ALA A 361 36.35 -0.06 12.22
C ALA A 361 35.92 -0.55 10.82
N ALA A 362 36.04 -1.86 10.54
CA ALA A 362 35.54 -2.46 9.30
C ALA A 362 33.99 -2.45 9.25
N GLY A 363 33.33 -2.79 10.35
CA GLY A 363 31.87 -2.75 10.49
C GLY A 363 31.29 -1.36 10.28
N ARG A 364 31.92 -0.33 10.87
CA ARG A 364 31.52 1.08 10.68
C ARG A 364 31.69 1.53 9.23
N ARG A 365 32.78 1.12 8.57
CA ARG A 365 32.98 1.37 7.14
C ARG A 365 31.91 0.68 6.27
N ALA A 366 31.48 -0.52 6.65
CA ALA A 366 30.38 -1.20 5.97
C ALA A 366 29.04 -0.48 6.19
N ALA A 367 28.72 -0.07 7.42
CA ALA A 367 27.52 0.72 7.73
C ALA A 367 27.50 2.05 6.97
N LEU A 368 28.66 2.71 6.85
CA LEU A 368 28.81 3.97 6.12
C LEU A 368 28.48 3.80 4.63
N ARG A 369 28.93 2.69 4.02
CA ARG A 369 28.58 2.36 2.62
C ARG A 369 27.07 2.18 2.41
N TRP A 370 26.36 1.61 3.38
CA TRP A 370 24.90 1.48 3.32
C TRP A 370 24.22 2.85 3.42
N ALA A 371 24.69 3.72 4.31
CA ALA A 371 24.18 5.09 4.40
C ALA A 371 24.42 5.88 3.10
N ASP A 372 25.62 5.81 2.55
CA ASP A 372 25.95 6.43 1.25
C ASP A 372 25.08 5.86 0.12
N GLN A 373 24.83 4.55 0.12
CA GLN A 373 23.95 3.91 -0.88
C GLN A 373 22.49 4.35 -0.74
N ALA A 374 21.99 4.57 0.48
CA ALA A 374 20.65 5.10 0.72
C ALA A 374 20.52 6.53 0.16
N ILE A 375 21.51 7.39 0.44
CA ILE A 375 21.56 8.77 -0.08
C ILE A 375 21.61 8.77 -1.62
N ALA A 376 22.54 8.01 -2.21
CA ALA A 376 22.67 7.92 -3.66
C ALA A 376 21.40 7.35 -4.32
N THR A 377 20.70 6.42 -3.65
CA THR A 377 19.42 5.88 -4.13
C THR A 377 18.34 6.96 -4.08
N ALA A 378 18.30 7.77 -3.03
CA ALA A 378 17.36 8.88 -2.92
C ALA A 378 17.57 9.91 -4.03
N ASP A 379 18.83 10.24 -4.35
CA ASP A 379 19.19 11.20 -5.40
C ASP A 379 18.67 10.81 -6.79
N VAL A 380 18.56 9.51 -7.08
CA VAL A 380 18.02 8.98 -8.34
C VAL A 380 16.49 9.00 -8.38
N VAL A 381 15.82 8.96 -7.23
CA VAL A 381 14.35 9.07 -7.16
C VAL A 381 13.95 10.51 -7.44
N LYS A 382 13.02 10.70 -8.38
CA LYS A 382 12.52 12.02 -8.78
C LYS A 382 11.91 12.76 -7.60
N SER A 383 12.14 14.07 -7.52
CA SER A 383 11.62 14.93 -6.45
C SER A 383 10.10 14.80 -6.26
N GLU A 384 9.34 14.64 -7.34
CA GLU A 384 7.87 14.55 -7.30
C GLU A 384 7.38 13.21 -6.74
N GLU A 385 8.23 12.18 -6.75
CA GLU A 385 7.94 10.84 -6.25
C GLU A 385 8.40 10.65 -4.80
N ARG A 386 9.08 11.65 -4.20
CA ARG A 386 9.55 11.60 -2.81
C ARG A 386 8.43 12.01 -1.86
N ASP A 387 7.89 11.02 -1.15
CA ASP A 387 6.96 11.23 -0.05
C ASP A 387 7.71 11.61 1.26
N GLU A 388 6.93 11.85 2.31
CA GLU A 388 7.46 12.18 3.64
C GLU A 388 8.32 11.03 4.21
N ILE A 389 7.96 9.79 3.91
CA ILE A 389 8.68 8.58 4.35
C ILE A 389 10.07 8.54 3.71
N CYS A 390 10.14 8.79 2.40
CA CYS A 390 11.39 8.88 1.64
C CYS A 390 12.31 9.97 2.20
N THR A 391 11.73 11.11 2.56
CA THR A 391 12.47 12.22 3.14
C THR A 391 12.98 11.88 4.54
N ALA A 392 12.15 11.28 5.40
CA ALA A 392 12.56 10.81 6.71
C ALA A 392 13.69 9.76 6.62
N ALA A 393 13.59 8.83 5.66
CA ALA A 393 14.62 7.84 5.38
C ALA A 393 15.94 8.47 4.93
N LEU A 394 15.90 9.49 4.07
CA LEU A 394 17.07 10.26 3.65
C LEU A 394 17.72 10.99 4.83
N ILE A 395 16.94 11.67 5.66
CA ILE A 395 17.42 12.35 6.87
C ILE A 395 18.08 11.36 7.82
N SER A 396 17.45 10.20 8.04
CA SER A 396 17.99 9.11 8.85
C SER A 396 19.33 8.62 8.30
N ALA A 397 19.45 8.44 6.99
CA ALA A 397 20.71 8.02 6.35
C ALA A 397 21.80 9.09 6.50
N GLN A 398 21.47 10.38 6.36
CA GLN A 398 22.41 11.49 6.53
C GLN A 398 22.88 11.62 7.99
N MET A 399 21.97 11.51 8.96
CA MET A 399 22.31 11.47 10.39
C MET A 399 23.27 10.31 10.69
N THR A 400 22.92 9.10 10.24
CA THR A 400 23.73 7.88 10.45
C THR A 400 25.11 8.02 9.81
N ARG A 401 25.19 8.59 8.60
CA ARG A 401 26.46 8.88 7.92
C ARG A 401 27.33 9.83 8.75
N ALA A 402 26.76 10.92 9.26
CA ALA A 402 27.51 11.91 10.05
C ALA A 402 28.05 11.29 11.36
N ASP A 403 27.23 10.50 12.06
CA ASP A 403 27.65 9.78 13.27
C ASP A 403 28.75 8.76 12.97
N LEU A 404 28.63 7.96 11.90
CA LEU A 404 29.65 6.96 11.53
C LEU A 404 30.98 7.60 11.11
N LEU A 405 30.95 8.77 10.45
CA LEU A 405 32.17 9.53 10.13
C LEU A 405 32.86 9.99 11.42
N LEU A 406 32.09 10.48 12.40
CA LEU A 406 32.62 10.86 13.71
C LEU A 406 33.22 9.66 14.44
N ASP A 407 32.52 8.52 14.46
CA ASP A 407 32.95 7.28 15.13
C ASP A 407 34.15 6.60 14.44
N ASN A 408 34.40 6.90 13.17
CA ASN A 408 35.60 6.48 12.44
C ASN A 408 36.79 7.43 12.63
N GLY A 409 36.60 8.57 13.29
CA GLY A 409 37.64 9.59 13.51
C GLY A 409 37.78 10.62 12.38
N ASP A 410 36.95 10.55 11.33
CA ASP A 410 36.92 11.48 10.19
C ASP A 410 36.22 12.79 10.56
N LYS A 411 36.70 13.48 11.61
CA LYS A 411 36.08 14.67 12.21
C LYS A 411 35.75 15.78 11.20
N ALA A 412 36.63 16.01 10.21
CA ALA A 412 36.43 17.02 9.18
C ALA A 412 35.18 16.72 8.32
N LYS A 413 35.04 15.47 7.86
CA LYS A 413 33.88 15.03 7.07
C LYS A 413 32.61 14.96 7.91
N ALA A 414 32.74 14.53 9.17
CA ALA A 414 31.61 14.53 10.11
C ALA A 414 31.07 15.95 10.33
N ARG A 415 31.96 16.93 10.50
CA ARG A 415 31.61 18.35 10.64
C ARG A 415 30.84 18.85 9.41
N GLU A 416 31.36 18.59 8.21
CA GLU A 416 30.69 18.96 6.94
C GLU A 416 29.31 18.30 6.82
N ALA A 417 29.20 17.02 7.17
CA ALA A 417 27.94 16.28 7.15
C ALA A 417 26.90 16.86 8.12
N PHE A 418 27.29 17.19 9.37
CA PHE A 418 26.36 17.83 10.31
C PHE A 418 25.97 19.24 9.87
N GLN A 419 26.90 20.04 9.34
CA GLN A 419 26.63 21.40 8.89
C GLN A 419 25.66 21.44 7.71
N SER A 420 25.77 20.51 6.77
CA SER A 420 24.85 20.40 5.63
C SER A 420 23.45 19.89 6.02
N LEU A 421 23.35 19.09 7.08
CA LEU A 421 22.10 18.50 7.56
C LEU A 421 21.25 19.45 8.41
N LEU A 422 21.89 20.32 9.21
CA LEU A 422 21.20 21.22 10.14
C LEU A 422 20.12 22.13 9.51
N PRO A 423 20.33 22.77 8.34
CA PRO A 423 19.29 23.56 7.68
C PRO A 423 18.03 22.74 7.39
N MET A 424 18.19 21.52 6.88
CA MET A 424 17.08 20.62 6.56
C MET A 424 16.31 20.18 7.81
N LEU A 425 17.01 19.88 8.91
CA LEU A 425 16.38 19.50 10.17
C LEU A 425 15.56 20.65 10.78
N ARG A 426 16.07 21.89 10.69
CA ARG A 426 15.40 23.10 11.20
C ARG A 426 14.19 23.47 10.35
N GLU A 427 14.32 23.42 9.03
CA GLU A 427 13.22 23.65 8.09
C GLU A 427 12.04 22.70 8.37
N ARG A 428 12.33 21.44 8.70
CA ARG A 428 11.32 20.42 9.02
C ARG A 428 10.90 20.36 10.48
N SER A 429 11.34 21.31 11.31
CA SER A 429 11.00 21.37 12.74
C SER A 429 11.31 20.08 13.52
N LEU A 430 12.36 19.34 13.13
CA LEU A 430 12.77 18.09 13.78
C LEU A 430 13.69 18.39 14.98
N LEU A 431 13.18 19.12 15.97
CA LEU A 431 13.95 19.69 17.09
C LEU A 431 14.87 18.69 17.82
N PRO A 432 14.43 17.45 18.14
CA PRO A 432 15.31 16.50 18.83
C PRO A 432 16.53 16.07 17.99
N LEU A 433 16.39 16.04 16.67
CA LEU A 433 17.50 15.76 15.75
C LEU A 433 18.41 16.96 15.59
N VAL A 434 17.87 18.18 15.62
CA VAL A 434 18.69 19.41 15.61
C VAL A 434 19.63 19.40 16.81
N GLU A 435 19.12 19.13 18.02
CA GLU A 435 19.94 19.04 19.22
C GLU A 435 21.05 17.98 19.06
N THR A 436 20.69 16.80 18.55
CA THR A 436 21.68 15.72 18.40
C THR A 436 22.74 16.05 17.34
N ALA A 437 22.35 16.64 16.21
CA ALA A 437 23.29 17.08 15.18
C ALA A 437 24.22 18.19 15.69
N GLU A 438 23.74 19.11 16.52
CA GLU A 438 24.56 20.13 17.16
C GLU A 438 25.56 19.54 18.18
N GLN A 439 25.14 18.53 18.95
CA GLN A 439 26.05 17.78 19.82
C GLN A 439 27.11 17.01 19.02
N GLY A 440 26.73 16.40 17.90
CA GLY A 440 27.66 15.77 16.94
C GLY A 440 28.67 16.77 16.38
N LEU A 441 28.20 17.95 15.97
CA LEU A 441 29.04 19.03 15.45
C LEU A 441 30.05 19.56 16.49
N LYS A 442 29.64 19.67 17.76
CA LYS A 442 30.54 20.03 18.87
C LYS A 442 31.66 18.98 19.03
N ARG A 443 31.31 17.69 19.04
CA ARG A 443 32.28 16.57 19.14
C ARG A 443 33.22 16.49 17.94
N ALA A 444 32.75 16.84 16.75
CA ALA A 444 33.58 16.90 15.54
C ALA A 444 34.52 18.12 15.52
N SER A 445 34.25 19.14 16.34
CA SER A 445 35.03 20.39 16.39
C SER A 445 36.05 20.43 17.53
N SER A 446 35.86 19.62 18.59
CA SER A 446 36.89 19.27 19.59
C SER A 446 37.84 18.24 19.03
#